data_AF-A0A379WIV3-F1
#
_entry.id   AF-A0A379WIV3-F1
#
_cell.length_a   1.000
_cell.length_b   1.000
_cell.length_c   1.000
_cell.angle_alpha   90.00
_cell.angle_beta   90.00
_cell.angle_gamma   90.00
#
_symmetry.space_group_name_H-M   'P 1'
#
loop_
_entity.id
_entity.type
_entity.pdbx_description
1 polymer ?
#
loop_
_entity_poly.entity_id
_entity_poly.type
_entity_poly.pdbx_seq_one_letter_code
_entity_poly.pdbx_strand_id
1 'polypeptide(L)' 'MGASMFDIGVNLTSSQFAKDRDDVVARAFAAGVKGMLLTGTNIHESQQALKLARRYPHCWSDGWRPSP' A
#
# COMPACT_ATOMS: atom_id res chain seq x y z
N MET A 1 18.72 17.67 7.00
CA MET A 1 17.42 17.27 6.41
C MET A 1 17.44 15.75 6.28
N GLY A 2 16.53 15.03 6.94
CA GLY A 2 16.46 13.57 6.85
C GLY A 2 16.01 13.13 5.45
N ALA A 3 16.55 12.01 4.96
CA ALA A 3 16.15 11.46 3.66
C ALA A 3 14.66 11.09 3.67
N SER A 4 13.95 11.37 2.58
CA SER A 4 12.56 10.94 2.40
C SER A 4 12.54 9.47 1.98
N MET A 5 11.86 8.63 2.75
CA MET A 5 11.77 7.18 2.49
C MET A 5 10.50 6.85 1.70
N PHE A 6 10.64 6.01 0.67
CA PHE A 6 9.51 5.47 -0.09
C PHE A 6 9.60 3.93 -0.07
N ASP A 7 8.55 3.27 0.41
CA ASP A 7 8.50 1.80 0.50
C ASP A 7 7.84 1.23 -0.76
N ILE A 8 8.55 0.39 -1.51
CA ILE A 8 8.06 -0.12 -2.80
C ILE A 8 7.45 -1.53 -2.73
N GLY A 9 7.50 -2.19 -1.57
CA GLY A 9 7.22 -3.62 -1.44
C GLY A 9 6.07 -3.97 -0.49
N VAL A 10 5.06 -3.11 -0.38
CA VAL A 10 4.07 -3.20 0.71
C VAL A 10 2.86 -4.05 0.30
N ASN A 11 2.75 -5.28 0.82
CA ASN A 11 1.53 -6.09 0.60
C ASN A 11 0.50 -5.90 1.74
N LEU A 12 -0.25 -4.80 1.71
CA LEU A 12 -1.35 -4.55 2.67
C LEU A 12 -2.58 -5.45 2.44
N THR A 13 -2.63 -6.23 1.35
CA THR A 13 -3.75 -7.12 1.06
C THR A 13 -3.67 -8.43 1.85
N SER A 14 -2.48 -8.76 2.38
CA SER A 14 -2.27 -9.89 3.28
C SER A 14 -3.22 -9.86 4.48
N SER A 15 -3.75 -11.04 4.83
CA SER A 15 -4.65 -11.23 5.97
C SER A 15 -3.99 -10.88 7.31
N GLN A 16 -2.66 -10.88 7.38
CA GLN A 16 -1.88 -10.49 8.56
C GLN A 16 -2.17 -9.04 8.98
N PHE A 17 -2.47 -8.16 8.02
CA PHE A 17 -2.78 -6.74 8.27
C PHE A 17 -4.28 -6.47 8.32
N ALA A 18 -5.15 -7.48 8.24
CA ALA A 18 -6.59 -7.26 8.12
C ALA A 18 -7.21 -6.58 9.35
N LYS A 19 -6.60 -6.76 10.53
CA LYS A 19 -7.11 -6.24 11.81
C LYS A 19 -6.65 -4.81 12.11
N ASP A 20 -5.46 -4.44 11.64
CA ASP A 20 -4.74 -3.24 12.05
C ASP A 20 -4.15 -2.44 10.87
N ARG A 21 -4.68 -2.65 9.66
CA ARG A 21 -4.17 -2.02 8.42
C ARG A 21 -4.00 -0.51 8.55
N ASP A 22 -5.01 0.17 9.08
CA ASP A 22 -5.00 1.62 9.24
C ASP A 22 -3.89 2.05 10.22
N ASP A 23 -3.70 1.31 11.31
CA ASP A 23 -2.67 1.57 12.30
C ASP A 23 -1.27 1.33 11.75
N VAL A 24 -1.08 0.29 10.92
CA VAL A 24 0.18 0.01 10.22
C VAL A 24 0.55 1.18 9.29
N VAL A 25 -0.40 1.64 8.49
CA VAL A 25 -0.20 2.78 7.57
C VAL A 25 0.12 4.06 8.34
N ALA A 26 -0.63 4.35 9.41
CA ALA A 26 -0.38 5.52 10.26
C ALA A 26 1.01 5.47 10.90
N ARG A 27 1.43 4.31 11.43
CA ARG A 27 2.77 4.12 12.01
C ARG A 27 3.88 4.30 10.97
N ALA A 28 3.70 3.81 9.74
CA ALA A 28 4.67 4.00 8.67
C ALA A 28 4.90 5.49 8.36
N PHE A 29 3.81 6.26 8.23
CA PHE A 29 3.91 7.70 8.01
C PHE A 29 4.52 8.45 9.21
N ALA A 30 4.16 8.07 10.44
CA ALA A 30 4.76 8.62 11.65
C ALA A 30 6.27 8.33 11.76
N ALA A 31 6.72 7.18 11.26
CA ALA A 31 8.13 6.80 11.19
C ALA A 31 8.92 7.51 10.07
N GLY A 32 8.26 8.32 9.24
CA GLY A 32 8.91 9.13 8.21
C GLY A 32 8.84 8.56 6.80
N VAL A 33 8.12 7.46 6.58
CA VAL A 33 7.75 7.01 5.22
C VAL A 33 6.92 8.11 4.57
N LYS A 34 7.24 8.47 3.32
CA LYS A 34 6.57 9.54 2.56
C LYS A 34 5.69 9.01 1.44
N GLY A 35 5.83 7.73 1.10
CA GLY A 35 4.94 7.06 0.17
C GLY A 35 5.15 5.56 0.16
N MET A 36 4.12 4.84 -0.29
CA MET A 36 4.12 3.39 -0.36
C MET A 36 3.60 2.91 -1.73
N LEU A 37 4.24 1.89 -2.31
CA LEU A 37 3.69 1.11 -3.42
C LEU A 37 3.10 -0.19 -2.87
N LEU A 38 1.80 -0.33 -3.05
CA LEU A 38 1.04 -1.49 -2.64
C LEU A 38 1.10 -2.56 -3.73
N THR A 39 1.66 -3.71 -3.40
CA THR A 39 1.81 -4.85 -4.31
C THR A 39 0.81 -5.95 -3.99
N GLY A 40 0.36 -6.64 -5.05
CA GLY A 40 -0.43 -7.87 -4.94
C GLY A 40 0.31 -9.03 -5.59
N THR A 41 0.16 -10.24 -5.06
CA THR A 41 0.84 -11.43 -5.61
C THR A 41 0.02 -12.17 -6.67
N ASN A 42 -1.23 -11.76 -6.87
CA ASN A 42 -2.16 -12.31 -7.85
C ASN A 42 -3.16 -11.23 -8.29
N ILE A 43 -3.93 -11.51 -9.36
CA ILE A 43 -4.90 -10.54 -9.93
C ILE A 43 -5.90 -10.03 -8.89
N HIS A 44 -6.42 -10.90 -8.03
CA HIS A 44 -7.38 -10.51 -7.01
C HIS A 44 -6.73 -9.55 -6.00
N GLU A 45 -5.53 -9.87 -5.51
CA GLU A 45 -4.76 -8.99 -4.64
C GLU A 45 -4.40 -7.67 -5.32
N SER A 46 -3.97 -7.66 -6.58
CA SER A 46 -3.68 -6.41 -7.30
C SER A 46 -4.91 -5.50 -7.40
N GLN A 47 -6.11 -6.06 -7.57
CA GLN A 47 -7.36 -5.29 -7.53
C GLN A 47 -7.65 -4.73 -6.13
N GLN A 48 -7.39 -5.50 -5.07
CA GLN A 48 -7.54 -5.02 -3.70
C GLN A 48 -6.48 -3.95 -3.36
N ALA A 49 -5.24 -4.12 -3.80
CA ALA A 49 -4.17 -3.15 -3.64
C ALA A 49 -4.53 -1.81 -4.31
N LEU A 50 -5.13 -1.83 -5.51
CA LEU A 50 -5.66 -0.62 -6.16
C LEU A 50 -6.75 0.06 -5.32
N LYS A 51 -7.67 -0.71 -4.71
CA LYS A 51 -8.70 -0.14 -3.81
C LYS A 51 -8.08 0.50 -2.57
N LEU A 52 -7.09 -0.15 -1.97
CA LEU A 52 -6.37 0.36 -0.81
C LEU A 52 -5.55 1.62 -1.14
N ALA A 53 -4.89 1.65 -2.30
CA ALA A 53 -4.14 2.81 -2.75
C ALA A 53 -5.03 4.04 -2.97
N ARG A 54 -6.30 3.85 -3.36
CA ARG A 54 -7.28 4.94 -3.43
C ARG A 54 -7.78 5.40 -2.05
N ARG A 55 -7.75 4.53 -1.04
CA ARG A 55 -8.18 4.83 0.34
C ARG A 55 -7.12 5.60 1.11
N TYR A 56 -5.85 5.26 0.94
CA TYR A 56 -4.74 5.86 1.67
C TYR A 56 -4.04 6.94 0.84
N PRO A 57 -3.97 8.20 1.31
CA PRO A 57 -3.16 9.21 0.66
C PRO A 57 -1.69 8.78 0.59
N HIS A 58 -0.99 9.19 -0.48
CA HIS A 58 0.42 8.83 -0.71
C HIS A 58 0.68 7.32 -0.84
N CYS A 59 -0.32 6.55 -1.24
CA CYS A 59 -0.18 5.15 -1.62
C CYS A 59 -0.51 4.97 -3.11
N TRP A 60 0.27 4.15 -3.79
CA TRP A 60 0.06 3.73 -5.17
C TRP A 60 -0.09 2.21 -5.22
N SER A 61 -0.52 1.65 -6.35
CA SER A 61 -0.53 0.21 -6.57
C SER A 61 0.10 -0.12 -7.91
N ASP A 62 0.81 -1.25 -7.96
CA ASP A 62 1.28 -1.86 -9.21
C ASP A 62 0.12 -2.31 -10.12
N GLY A 63 -1.04 -2.56 -9.50
CA GLY A 63 -2.38 -2.49 -10.06
C GLY A 63 -2.54 -3.02 -11.47
N TRP A 64 -2.75 -4.34 -11.62
CA TRP A 64 -3.31 -4.88 -12.85
C TRP A 64 -4.72 -4.33 -13.06
N ARG A 65 -4.87 -3.45 -14.05
CA ARG A 65 -6.17 -2.96 -14.52
C ARG A 65 -6.47 -3.67 -15.85
N PRO A 66 -7.49 -4.54 -15.92
CA PRO A 66 -7.90 -5.10 -17.20
C PRO A 66 -8.27 -3.96 -18.14
N SER A 67 -7.84 -4.07 -19.40
CA SER A 67 -8.37 -3.23 -20.47
C SER A 67 -9.88 -3.50 -20.63
N PRO A 68 -10.69 -2.49 -21.00
CA PRO A 68 -12.13 -2.67 -21.21
C PRO A 68 -12.43 -3.73 -22.28
#